data_AF-A0A965ET34-F1
#
_entry.id   AF-A0A965ET34-F1
#
_cell.length_a   1.000
_cell.length_b   1.000
_cell.length_c   1.000
_cell.angle_alpha   90.00
_cell.angle_beta   90.00
_cell.angle_gamma   90.00
#
_symmetry.space_group_name_H-M   'P 1'
#
loop_
_entity.id
_entity.type
_entity.pdbx_description
1 polymer ?
#
loop_
_entity_poly.entity_id
_entity_poly.type
_entity_poly.pdbx_seq_one_letter_code
_entity_poly.pdbx_strand_id
1 'polypeptide(L)'
;MSTATIKTDPIARRAIADFPAFDLSRLLATVFEPIEGCRVAILIDLDDTSQMKDFGFLAAADLTVQRKAYEVFYEGLRDGVADALGLTGGEMFAYETTGGSNLDLPDAAVNADGKTVSLEQDVYPNYDLILCISTYSATAPLTAFAKQYGFRGATL
;
A
#
# COMPACT_ATOMS: atom_id res chain seq x y z
N MET A 1 8.76 37.00 42.90
CA MET A 1 7.84 36.07 42.21
C MET A 1 7.41 36.74 40.91
N SER A 2 8.07 36.42 39.79
CA SER A 2 7.74 37.02 38.48
C SER A 2 6.81 36.07 37.73
N THR A 3 5.58 36.48 37.51
CA THR A 3 4.58 35.70 36.77
C THR A 3 4.88 35.84 35.28
N ALA A 4 5.43 34.78 34.67
CA ALA A 4 5.60 34.74 33.23
C ALA A 4 4.23 34.58 32.55
N THR A 5 3.81 35.60 31.82
CA THR A 5 2.62 35.55 30.97
C THR A 5 2.94 34.70 29.74
N ILE A 6 2.34 33.52 29.62
CA ILE A 6 2.41 32.71 28.40
C ILE A 6 1.59 33.43 27.33
N LYS A 7 2.28 33.99 26.34
CA LYS A 7 1.66 34.56 25.14
C LYS A 7 1.21 33.38 24.27
N THR A 8 -0.09 33.13 24.23
CA THR A 8 -0.70 32.14 23.35
C THR A 8 -0.83 32.76 21.96
N ASP A 9 0.20 32.62 21.13
CA ASP A 9 0.06 32.89 19.71
C ASP A 9 -0.88 31.81 19.14
N PRO A 10 -2.04 32.18 18.55
CA PRO A 10 -2.97 31.20 18.01
C PRO A 10 -2.30 30.47 16.83
N ILE A 11 -2.28 29.14 16.89
CA ILE A 11 -1.86 28.31 15.75
C ILE A 11 -2.78 28.64 14.58
N ALA A 12 -2.25 29.30 13.55
CA ALA A 12 -3.00 29.58 12.34
C ALA A 12 -3.47 28.25 11.72
N ARG A 13 -4.79 28.03 11.72
CA ARG A 13 -5.38 26.85 11.08
C ARG A 13 -5.32 27.03 9.57
N ARG A 14 -4.55 26.18 8.90
CA ARG A 14 -4.57 26.07 7.44
C ARG A 14 -5.85 25.39 6.98
N ALA A 15 -6.42 25.85 5.88
CA ALA A 15 -7.53 25.19 5.21
C ALA A 15 -7.02 24.02 4.35
N ILE A 16 -7.90 23.07 4.00
CA ILE A 16 -7.54 21.94 3.11
C ILE A 16 -6.97 22.45 1.77
N ALA A 17 -7.49 23.58 1.26
CA ALA A 17 -7.03 24.21 0.02
C ALA A 17 -5.58 24.74 0.09
N ASP A 18 -5.01 24.89 1.29
CA ASP A 18 -3.60 25.29 1.46
C ASP A 18 -2.63 24.12 1.24
N PHE A 19 -3.15 22.89 1.14
CA PHE A 19 -2.36 21.69 0.90
C PHE A 19 -2.45 21.28 -0.57
N PRO A 20 -1.34 20.87 -1.18
CA PRO A 20 -1.38 20.33 -2.53
C PRO A 20 -2.25 19.07 -2.57
N ALA A 21 -2.87 18.82 -3.72
CA ALA A 21 -3.57 17.56 -3.97
C ALA A 21 -2.62 16.36 -3.78
N PHE A 22 -3.22 15.18 -3.54
CA PHE A 22 -2.49 13.93 -3.51
C PHE A 22 -1.79 13.68 -4.85
N ASP A 23 -0.57 13.16 -4.78
CA ASP A 23 0.26 12.83 -5.93
C ASP A 23 1.05 11.56 -5.60
N LEU A 24 0.78 10.48 -6.33
CA LEU A 24 1.41 9.18 -6.12
C LEU A 24 2.92 9.26 -6.38
N SER A 25 3.34 9.93 -7.46
CA SER A 25 4.75 10.03 -7.82
C SER A 25 5.52 10.75 -6.72
N ARG A 26 4.97 11.83 -6.16
CA ARG A 26 5.59 12.55 -5.03
C ARG A 26 5.63 11.67 -3.79
N LEU A 27 4.56 10.95 -3.47
CA LEU A 27 4.55 10.02 -2.32
C LEU A 27 5.69 9.00 -2.47
N LEU A 28 5.76 8.34 -3.62
CA LEU A 28 6.71 7.26 -3.84
C LEU A 28 8.16 7.75 -3.83
N ALA A 29 8.45 8.85 -4.53
CA ALA A 29 9.78 9.44 -4.58
C ALA A 29 10.27 9.90 -3.20
N THR A 30 9.41 10.57 -2.42
CA THR A 30 9.85 11.17 -1.15
C THR A 30 9.92 10.20 0.02
N VAL A 31 9.06 9.18 0.05
CA VAL A 31 8.99 8.24 1.18
C VAL A 31 9.91 7.03 0.98
N PHE A 32 10.13 6.59 -0.26
CA PHE A 32 10.85 5.35 -0.54
C PHE A 32 12.20 5.58 -1.24
N GLU A 33 12.80 6.75 -1.07
CA GLU A 33 14.14 7.03 -1.58
C GLU A 33 15.20 6.08 -0.99
N PRO A 34 16.07 5.46 -1.82
CA PRO A 34 16.06 5.43 -3.28
C PRO A 34 15.00 4.45 -3.82
N ILE A 35 14.23 4.85 -4.85
CA ILE A 35 13.16 4.03 -5.42
C ILE A 35 13.43 3.58 -6.86
N GLU A 36 14.30 4.28 -7.59
CA GLU A 36 14.65 3.92 -8.98
C GLU A 36 15.17 2.48 -9.06
N GLY A 37 14.70 1.75 -10.07
CA GLY A 37 15.05 0.34 -10.31
C GLY A 37 14.26 -0.66 -9.47
N CYS A 38 13.45 -0.23 -8.50
CA CYS A 38 12.68 -1.15 -7.66
C CYS A 38 11.57 -1.84 -8.44
N ARG A 39 11.39 -3.13 -8.19
CA ARG A 39 10.20 -3.88 -8.58
C ARG A 39 9.16 -3.80 -7.47
N VAL A 40 7.97 -3.31 -7.80
CA VAL A 40 6.91 -2.99 -6.82
C VAL A 40 5.76 -3.99 -6.91
N ALA A 41 5.20 -4.40 -5.77
CA ALA A 41 3.94 -5.12 -5.68
C ALA A 41 2.94 -4.42 -4.78
N ILE A 42 1.64 -4.66 -5.03
CA ILE A 42 0.53 -4.18 -4.23
C ILE A 42 -0.16 -5.39 -3.59
N LEU A 43 -0.39 -5.34 -2.27
CA LEU A 43 -1.20 -6.30 -1.54
C LEU A 43 -2.48 -5.65 -1.05
N ILE A 44 -3.59 -6.37 -1.20
CA ILE A 44 -4.89 -6.04 -0.61
C ILE A 44 -5.46 -7.24 0.13
N ASP A 45 -6.42 -7.00 1.01
CA ASP A 45 -7.24 -8.03 1.64
C ASP A 45 -8.62 -8.14 0.98
N LEU A 46 -9.12 -9.36 0.85
CA LEU A 46 -10.48 -9.67 0.42
C LEU A 46 -11.04 -10.82 1.27
N ASP A 47 -12.32 -10.73 1.67
CA ASP A 47 -13.01 -11.85 2.32
C ASP A 47 -13.19 -13.02 1.35
N ASP A 48 -13.38 -12.72 0.06
CA ASP A 48 -13.42 -13.69 -1.03
C ASP A 48 -12.35 -13.31 -2.07
N THR A 49 -11.18 -13.94 -1.95
CA THR A 49 -10.02 -13.70 -2.83
C THR A 49 -10.26 -14.11 -4.28
N SER A 50 -11.31 -14.89 -4.58
CA SER A 50 -11.67 -15.22 -5.97
C SER A 50 -12.09 -13.97 -6.76
N GLN A 51 -12.56 -12.93 -6.07
CA GLN A 51 -12.91 -11.64 -6.66
C GLN A 51 -11.69 -10.84 -7.13
N MET A 52 -10.47 -11.28 -6.85
CA MET A 52 -9.27 -10.68 -7.41
C MET A 52 -9.17 -10.88 -8.92
N LYS A 53 -9.71 -11.99 -9.43
CA LYS A 53 -9.70 -12.30 -10.86
C LYS A 53 -10.41 -11.19 -11.63
N ASP A 54 -9.74 -10.67 -12.65
CA ASP A 54 -10.23 -9.59 -13.51
C ASP A 54 -10.68 -8.35 -12.70
N PHE A 55 -10.15 -8.19 -11.47
CA PHE A 55 -10.55 -7.16 -10.50
C PHE A 55 -12.05 -7.15 -10.19
N GLY A 56 -12.69 -8.33 -10.14
CA GLY A 56 -14.13 -8.49 -9.85
C GLY A 56 -14.62 -7.78 -8.58
N PHE A 57 -13.74 -7.61 -7.58
CA PHE A 57 -14.04 -6.87 -6.34
C PHE A 57 -14.46 -5.40 -6.59
N LEU A 58 -14.12 -4.82 -7.74
CA LEU A 58 -14.54 -3.46 -8.13
C LEU A 58 -16.05 -3.32 -8.33
N ALA A 59 -16.81 -4.42 -8.41
CA ALA A 59 -18.27 -4.38 -8.44
C ALA A 59 -18.88 -4.14 -7.05
N ALA A 60 -18.14 -4.41 -5.98
CA ALA A 60 -18.61 -4.24 -4.59
C ALA A 60 -18.43 -2.79 -4.11
N ALA A 61 -19.50 -2.17 -3.63
CA ALA A 61 -19.49 -0.76 -3.24
C ALA A 61 -18.83 -0.50 -1.88
N ASP A 62 -18.79 -1.52 -1.03
CA ASP A 62 -18.25 -1.52 0.33
C ASP A 62 -16.74 -1.73 0.40
N LEU A 63 -16.11 -2.29 -0.64
CA LEU A 63 -14.67 -2.49 -0.75
C LEU A 63 -13.92 -1.20 -1.14
N THR A 64 -14.13 -0.13 -0.38
CA THR A 64 -13.59 1.20 -0.70
C THR A 64 -12.08 1.29 -0.58
N VAL A 65 -11.46 0.53 0.33
CA VAL A 65 -10.00 0.51 0.53
C VAL A 65 -9.32 -0.16 -0.66
N GLN A 66 -9.83 -1.33 -1.06
CA GLN A 66 -9.33 -2.11 -2.18
C GLN A 66 -9.54 -1.37 -3.51
N ARG A 67 -10.69 -0.68 -3.66
CA ARG A 67 -10.92 0.23 -4.78
C ARG A 67 -9.89 1.36 -4.82
N LYS A 68 -9.54 1.96 -3.67
CA LYS A 68 -8.50 2.99 -3.61
C LYS A 68 -7.12 2.43 -3.94
N ALA A 69 -6.79 1.22 -3.51
CA ALA A 69 -5.57 0.53 -3.91
C ALA A 69 -5.51 0.38 -5.45
N TYR A 70 -6.62 0.00 -6.07
CA TYR A 70 -6.72 -0.10 -7.52
C TYR A 70 -6.57 1.26 -8.23
N GLU A 71 -7.48 2.20 -7.95
CA GLU A 71 -7.57 3.49 -8.64
C GLU A 71 -6.31 4.34 -8.46
N VAL A 72 -5.75 4.34 -7.25
CA VAL A 72 -4.64 5.25 -6.92
C VAL A 72 -3.31 4.61 -7.22
N PHE A 73 -3.10 3.34 -6.87
CA PHE A 73 -1.78 2.71 -6.95
C PHE A 73 -1.65 1.82 -8.18
N TYR A 74 -2.58 0.89 -8.40
CA TYR A 74 -2.48 -0.03 -9.55
C TYR A 74 -2.59 0.73 -10.88
N GLU A 75 -3.64 1.54 -11.06
CA GLU A 75 -3.79 2.37 -12.27
C GLU A 75 -2.71 3.45 -12.31
N GLY A 76 -2.45 4.16 -11.21
CA GLY A 76 -1.44 5.21 -11.16
C GLY A 76 -0.03 4.76 -11.56
N LEU A 77 0.42 3.58 -11.12
CA LEU A 77 1.71 3.02 -11.55
C LEU A 77 1.75 2.76 -13.06
N ARG A 78 0.65 2.28 -13.64
CA ARG A 78 0.52 1.95 -15.07
C ARG A 78 0.33 3.19 -15.94
N ASP A 79 -0.27 4.24 -15.39
CA ASP A 79 -0.49 5.54 -16.03
C ASP A 79 0.75 6.45 -15.93
N GLY A 80 1.94 5.85 -16.02
CA GLY A 80 3.22 6.56 -16.21
C GLY A 80 4.01 6.86 -14.95
N VAL A 81 3.49 6.64 -13.73
CA VAL A 81 4.28 6.83 -12.50
C VAL A 81 5.44 5.84 -12.42
N ALA A 82 5.24 4.58 -12.83
CA ALA A 82 6.32 3.60 -12.84
C ALA A 82 7.45 4.04 -13.79
N ASP A 83 7.12 4.43 -15.02
CA ASP A 83 8.10 4.90 -15.99
C ASP A 83 8.84 6.16 -15.51
N ALA A 84 8.12 7.12 -14.94
CA ALA A 84 8.70 8.38 -14.46
C ALA A 84 9.69 8.19 -13.30
N LEU A 85 9.49 7.16 -12.48
CA LEU A 85 10.33 6.84 -11.33
C LEU A 85 11.30 5.67 -11.58
N GLY A 86 11.33 5.13 -12.81
CA GLY A 86 12.17 3.98 -13.16
C GLY A 86 11.81 2.69 -12.41
N LEU A 87 10.53 2.49 -12.10
CA LEU A 87 10.01 1.32 -11.39
C LEU A 87 9.61 0.23 -12.38
N THR A 88 9.59 -1.01 -11.90
CA THR A 88 9.03 -2.15 -12.65
C THR A 88 7.98 -2.88 -11.80
N GLY A 89 7.22 -3.78 -12.43
CA GLY A 89 6.16 -4.52 -11.78
C GLY A 89 4.85 -3.71 -11.68
N GLY A 90 4.31 -3.57 -10.48
CA GLY A 90 2.98 -3.02 -10.22
C GLY A 90 1.88 -4.09 -10.22
N GLU A 91 2.25 -5.36 -10.11
CA GLU A 91 1.32 -6.47 -9.93
C GLU A 91 0.57 -6.34 -8.59
N MET A 92 -0.68 -6.75 -8.59
CA MET A 92 -1.58 -6.68 -7.45
C MET A 92 -2.01 -8.09 -7.03
N PHE A 93 -2.01 -8.35 -5.73
CA PHE A 93 -2.38 -9.63 -5.15
C PHE A 93 -3.37 -9.44 -4.00
N ALA A 94 -4.31 -10.36 -3.86
CA ALA A 94 -5.26 -10.38 -2.75
C ALA A 94 -5.01 -11.58 -1.84
N TYR A 95 -4.87 -11.32 -0.54
CA TYR A 95 -4.83 -12.35 0.49
C TYR A 95 -6.15 -12.33 1.29
N GLU A 96 -6.44 -13.41 2.02
CA GLU A 96 -7.67 -13.51 2.83
C GLU A 96 -7.63 -12.54 4.02
N THR A 97 -8.71 -11.80 4.23
CA THR A 97 -8.84 -10.86 5.36
C THR A 97 -8.51 -11.53 6.70
N THR A 98 -7.68 -10.88 7.51
CA THR A 98 -7.21 -11.44 8.80
C THR A 98 -8.23 -11.31 9.93
N GLY A 99 -9.23 -10.43 9.79
CA GLY A 99 -10.22 -10.12 10.84
C GLY A 99 -9.69 -9.24 11.99
N GLY A 100 -8.44 -8.77 11.90
CA GLY A 100 -7.82 -7.91 12.91
C GLY A 100 -6.44 -7.40 12.52
N SER A 101 -6.06 -6.23 13.05
CA SER A 101 -4.78 -5.59 12.76
C SER A 101 -3.61 -6.35 13.38
N ASN A 102 -2.51 -6.47 12.62
CA ASN A 102 -1.25 -7.10 13.00
C ASN A 102 -1.35 -8.60 13.34
N LEU A 103 -2.42 -9.26 12.90
CA LEU A 103 -2.49 -10.72 12.87
C LEU A 103 -1.64 -11.28 11.72
N ASP A 104 -1.30 -12.56 11.79
CA ASP A 104 -0.47 -13.22 10.78
C ASP A 104 -1.14 -13.16 9.40
N LEU A 105 -0.35 -12.78 8.38
CA LEU A 105 -0.81 -12.81 7.00
C LEU A 105 -0.80 -14.26 6.50
N PRO A 106 -1.84 -14.73 5.80
CA PRO A 106 -1.82 -16.03 5.17
C PRO A 106 -0.79 -16.06 4.02
N ASP A 107 -0.14 -17.20 3.82
CA ASP A 107 0.79 -17.36 2.70
C ASP A 107 0.07 -17.40 1.34
N ALA A 108 -1.16 -17.91 1.29
CA ALA A 108 -1.93 -17.97 0.05
C ALA A 108 -2.46 -16.59 -0.36
N ALA A 109 -2.19 -16.20 -1.60
CA ALA A 109 -2.79 -15.04 -2.25
C ALA A 109 -3.27 -15.39 -3.67
N VAL A 110 -4.07 -14.51 -4.27
CA VAL A 110 -4.56 -14.65 -5.64
C VAL A 110 -4.10 -13.45 -6.46
N ASN A 111 -3.65 -13.66 -7.70
CA ASN A 111 -3.29 -12.58 -8.61
C ASN A 111 -4.48 -12.15 -9.49
N ALA A 112 -4.30 -11.09 -10.30
CA ALA A 112 -5.34 -10.59 -11.19
C ALA A 112 -5.84 -11.60 -12.25
N ASP A 113 -5.04 -12.62 -12.59
CA ASP A 113 -5.46 -13.71 -13.51
C ASP A 113 -6.33 -14.76 -12.81
N GLY A 114 -6.52 -14.66 -11.49
CA GLY A 114 -7.22 -15.63 -10.66
C GLY A 114 -6.36 -16.84 -10.27
N LYS A 115 -5.04 -16.76 -10.42
CA LYS A 115 -4.10 -17.82 -10.03
C LYS A 115 -3.73 -17.66 -8.55
N THR A 116 -3.81 -18.75 -7.79
CA THR A 116 -3.25 -18.83 -6.45
C THR A 116 -1.72 -18.82 -6.48
N VAL A 117 -1.10 -18.00 -5.65
CA VAL A 117 0.35 -17.85 -5.46
C VAL A 117 0.70 -17.92 -3.98
N SER A 118 1.94 -18.26 -3.67
CA SER A 118 2.49 -18.18 -2.31
C SER A 118 3.17 -16.82 -2.13
N LEU A 119 2.81 -16.08 -1.09
CA LEU A 119 3.47 -14.82 -0.78
C LEU A 119 4.94 -15.07 -0.42
N GLU A 120 5.24 -16.10 0.36
CA GLU A 120 6.61 -16.42 0.77
C GLU A 120 7.53 -16.88 -0.36
N GLN A 121 6.99 -17.57 -1.37
CA GLN A 121 7.78 -18.16 -2.45
C GLN A 121 7.74 -17.31 -3.73
N ASP A 122 6.56 -16.81 -4.09
CA ASP A 122 6.33 -16.17 -5.39
C ASP A 122 6.33 -14.63 -5.29
N VAL A 123 6.08 -14.05 -4.12
CA VAL A 123 5.97 -12.59 -3.96
C VAL A 123 7.14 -12.01 -3.17
N TYR A 124 7.22 -12.20 -1.86
CA TYR A 124 8.21 -11.55 -0.98
C TYR A 124 9.66 -11.59 -1.48
N PRO A 125 10.18 -12.69 -2.06
CA PRO A 125 11.56 -12.73 -2.55
C PRO A 125 11.79 -12.00 -3.88
N ASN A 126 10.72 -11.65 -4.61
CA ASN A 126 10.76 -11.21 -6.01
C ASN A 126 10.42 -9.73 -6.21
N TYR A 127 10.21 -8.98 -5.13
CA TYR A 127 9.90 -7.55 -5.16
C TYR A 127 10.76 -6.80 -4.16
N ASP A 128 11.14 -5.56 -4.49
CA ASP A 128 11.94 -4.69 -3.65
C ASP A 128 11.08 -3.81 -2.73
N LEU A 129 9.85 -3.52 -3.18
CA LEU A 129 8.87 -2.70 -2.47
C LEU A 129 7.49 -3.38 -2.51
N ILE A 130 6.88 -3.54 -1.34
CA ILE A 130 5.52 -4.09 -1.22
C ILE A 130 4.65 -3.09 -0.48
N LEU A 131 3.62 -2.60 -1.17
CA LEU A 131 2.62 -1.69 -0.64
C LEU A 131 1.39 -2.49 -0.20
N CYS A 132 1.17 -2.59 1.10
CA CYS A 132 0.02 -3.29 1.67
C CYS A 132 -1.08 -2.27 2.02
N ILE A 133 -2.18 -2.31 1.27
CA ILE A 133 -3.30 -1.38 1.38
C ILE A 133 -4.52 -2.22 1.74
N SER A 134 -4.84 -2.30 3.03
CA SER A 134 -5.76 -3.30 3.57
C SER A 134 -6.69 -2.73 4.63
N THR A 135 -7.81 -3.41 4.86
CA THR A 135 -8.80 -3.04 5.89
C THR A 135 -8.18 -3.11 7.29
N TYR A 136 -7.42 -4.16 7.55
CA TYR A 136 -6.66 -4.34 8.78
C TYR A 136 -5.18 -4.14 8.53
N SER A 137 -4.56 -3.23 9.28
CA SER A 137 -3.14 -2.93 9.11
C SER A 137 -2.27 -4.16 9.36
N ALA A 138 -1.36 -4.44 8.43
CA ALA A 138 -0.42 -5.56 8.50
C ALA A 138 1.00 -5.12 8.93
N THR A 139 1.13 -4.05 9.71
CA THR A 139 2.43 -3.40 9.96
C THR A 139 3.44 -4.34 10.62
N ALA A 140 3.03 -5.06 11.67
CA ALA A 140 3.91 -5.99 12.38
C ALA A 140 4.36 -7.17 11.50
N PRO A 141 3.46 -7.97 10.88
CA PRO A 141 3.88 -9.09 10.02
C PRO A 141 4.67 -8.61 8.80
N LEU A 142 4.27 -7.52 8.15
CA LEU A 142 4.98 -7.00 6.98
C LEU A 142 6.39 -6.51 7.34
N THR A 143 6.59 -5.94 8.53
CA THR A 143 7.93 -5.56 9.02
C THR A 143 8.81 -6.80 9.25
N ALA A 144 8.24 -7.86 9.82
CA ALA A 144 8.95 -9.12 10.02
C ALA A 144 9.35 -9.76 8.67
N PHE A 145 8.44 -9.82 7.71
CA PHE A 145 8.70 -10.36 6.38
C PHE A 145 9.68 -9.49 5.58
N ALA A 146 9.58 -8.16 5.64
CA ALA A 146 10.55 -7.26 5.02
C ALA A 146 11.98 -7.57 5.50
N LYS A 147 12.16 -7.79 6.80
CA LYS A 147 13.46 -8.18 7.36
C LYS A 147 13.90 -9.59 6.93
N GLN A 148 12.97 -10.51 6.79
CA GLN A 148 13.25 -11.91 6.45
C GLN A 148 13.61 -12.08 4.95
N TYR A 149 12.88 -11.42 4.06
CA TYR A 149 13.00 -11.60 2.61
C TYR A 149 13.77 -10.48 1.91
N GLY A 150 14.03 -9.35 2.59
CA GLY A 150 14.88 -8.28 2.09
C GLY A 150 14.16 -7.20 1.27
N PHE A 151 12.82 -7.21 1.22
CA PHE A 151 12.04 -6.14 0.61
C PHE A 151 11.77 -4.99 1.59
N ARG A 152 11.29 -3.86 1.10
CA ARG A 152 10.76 -2.74 1.90
C ARG A 152 9.23 -2.80 1.93
N GLY A 153 8.63 -2.79 3.11
CA GLY A 153 7.17 -2.85 3.28
C GLY A 153 6.59 -1.50 3.70
N ALA A 154 5.43 -1.15 3.14
CA ALA A 154 4.62 -0.03 3.63
C ALA A 154 3.18 -0.46 3.86
N THR A 155 2.58 0.03 4.93
CA THR A 155 1.15 -0.14 5.21
C THR A 155 0.44 1.20 5.08
N LEU A 156 -0.71 1.20 4.40
CA LEU A 156 -1.45 2.41 4.00
C LEU A 156 -2.93 2.26 4.31
#